data_AF-A0A915UXP2-F1
#
_entry.id   AF-A0A915UXP2-F1
#
_cell.length_a   1.000
_cell.length_b   1.000
_cell.length_c   1.000
_cell.angle_alpha   90.00
_cell.angle_beta   90.00
_cell.angle_gamma   90.00
#
_symmetry.space_group_name_H-M   'P 1'
#
loop_
_entity.id
_entity.type
_entity.pdbx_description
1 polymer ?
#
loop_
_entity_poly.entity_id
_entity_poly.type
_entity_poly.pdbx_seq_one_letter_code
_entity_poly.pdbx_strand_id
1 'polypeptide(L)'
;MPAFIVYGVGECTRAVHAAACTICGLGREATPNGDALLDPALSKQRMEAALKQRIQDELKAAMRGGDEARKTVLRLLVAQIKNAEVEARTDGRGGVLSDSDVLALVRREIKQHEESLLEAQHAGREDLVAQQQAELDVLKEFLPRQLSREEIVELAKQTIQELNVTSPKQHGQVMKALQPKVKDIADGKLVNEVVRELLG
;
A
#
# COMPACT_ATOMS: atom_id res chain seq x y z
N MET A 1 68.66 2.43 28.69
CA MET A 1 69.38 3.05 27.55
C MET A 1 69.85 1.92 26.63
N PRO A 2 69.88 1.99 25.29
CA PRO A 2 69.25 2.84 24.24
C PRO A 2 68.14 2.03 23.47
N ALA A 3 67.20 2.54 22.65
CA ALA A 3 67.15 3.35 21.42
C ALA A 3 67.59 2.63 20.11
N PHE A 4 66.63 2.39 19.19
CA PHE A 4 66.68 2.29 17.69
C PHE A 4 65.28 1.80 17.21
N ILE A 5 64.36 2.53 16.56
CA ILE A 5 64.32 3.13 15.20
C ILE A 5 64.75 2.06 14.14
N VAL A 6 64.03 1.62 13.10
CA VAL A 6 63.08 2.28 12.19
C VAL A 6 62.51 1.33 11.08
N TYR A 7 61.48 1.83 10.37
CA TYR A 7 60.98 1.59 9.00
C TYR A 7 60.36 0.24 8.57
N GLY A 8 59.06 0.33 8.22
CA GLY A 8 58.65 0.25 6.81
C GLY A 8 58.20 -1.12 6.30
N VAL A 9 56.88 -1.33 6.17
CA VAL A 9 56.34 -2.32 5.24
C VAL A 9 55.30 -1.62 4.37
N GLY A 10 55.76 -1.15 3.23
CA GLY A 10 54.94 -0.91 2.06
C GLY A 10 54.73 -2.21 1.29
N GLU A 11 53.51 -2.33 0.77
CA GLU A 11 53.20 -2.89 -0.55
C GLU A 11 53.49 -4.38 -0.80
N CYS A 12 52.49 -5.22 -0.53
CA CYS A 12 52.32 -6.51 -1.21
C CYS A 12 51.62 -6.28 -2.55
N THR A 13 52.42 -5.96 -3.58
CA THR A 13 52.02 -6.09 -4.98
C THR A 13 51.87 -7.57 -5.35
N ARG A 14 50.65 -7.93 -5.77
CA ARG A 14 50.34 -8.77 -6.95
C ARG A 14 51.24 -10.01 -7.18
N ALA A 15 50.70 -11.19 -6.90
CA ALA A 15 50.32 -12.18 -7.93
C ALA A 15 50.35 -13.62 -7.39
N VAL A 16 49.45 -14.41 -7.98
CA VAL A 16 49.41 -15.88 -8.07
C VAL A 16 48.91 -16.68 -6.86
N HIS A 17 48.03 -17.62 -7.22
CA HIS A 17 47.54 -18.80 -6.50
C HIS A 17 46.30 -18.65 -5.62
N ALA A 18 45.18 -18.97 -6.29
CA ALA A 18 43.99 -19.54 -5.67
C ALA A 18 44.37 -20.72 -4.75
N ALA A 19 44.18 -20.54 -3.45
CA ALA A 19 43.89 -21.60 -2.50
C ALA A 19 43.45 -20.97 -1.17
N ALA A 20 42.18 -21.21 -0.80
CA ALA A 20 41.59 -21.17 0.53
C ALA A 20 42.34 -20.35 1.62
N CYS A 21 41.89 -19.12 1.86
CA CYS A 21 42.20 -18.40 3.10
C CYS A 21 40.91 -18.19 3.91
N THR A 22 40.60 -19.17 4.75
CA THR A 22 39.44 -19.23 5.66
C THR A 22 39.67 -18.43 6.96
N ILE A 23 40.46 -17.34 6.94
CA ILE A 23 40.96 -16.71 8.17
C ILE A 23 40.62 -15.21 8.32
N CYS A 24 40.04 -14.53 7.32
CA CYS A 24 39.63 -13.13 7.49
C CYS A 24 38.14 -12.93 7.20
N GLY A 25 37.35 -12.85 8.25
CA GLY A 25 35.90 -12.60 8.23
C GLY A 25 35.51 -11.16 7.87
N LEU A 26 35.96 -10.67 6.71
CA LEU A 26 35.50 -9.42 6.09
C LEU A 26 35.43 -9.59 4.57
N GLY A 27 34.60 -10.52 4.11
CA GLY A 27 34.15 -10.59 2.72
C GLY A 27 33.08 -9.54 2.45
N ARG A 28 33.48 -8.27 2.30
CA ARG A 28 32.63 -7.27 1.62
C ARG A 28 32.71 -7.57 0.13
N GLU A 29 31.77 -8.35 -0.38
CA GLU A 29 31.47 -8.38 -1.80
C GLU A 29 30.76 -7.06 -2.14
N ALA A 30 31.55 -6.08 -2.59
CA ALA A 30 31.02 -4.96 -3.34
C ALA A 30 30.73 -5.47 -4.76
N THR A 31 29.46 -5.69 -5.10
CA THR A 31 29.06 -5.89 -6.49
C THR A 31 29.02 -4.52 -7.18
N PRO A 32 29.82 -4.29 -8.25
CA PRO A 32 29.64 -3.14 -9.11
C PRO A 32 28.44 -3.43 -10.02
N ASN A 33 27.42 -2.57 -9.95
CA ASN A 33 26.24 -2.47 -10.83
C ASN A 33 26.11 -3.52 -11.94
N GLY A 34 25.06 -4.34 -11.91
CA GLY A 34 24.67 -5.02 -13.14
C GLY A 34 23.60 -6.10 -13.12
N ASP A 35 23.26 -6.74 -12.00
CA ASP A 35 22.52 -8.00 -12.11
C ASP A 35 21.17 -7.97 -11.40
N ALA A 36 20.13 -7.96 -12.22
CA ALA A 36 18.73 -8.10 -11.86
C ALA A 36 18.48 -9.41 -11.10
N LEU A 37 18.41 -9.32 -9.78
CA LEU A 37 17.48 -10.10 -8.98
C LEU A 37 16.44 -9.13 -8.44
N LEU A 38 15.40 -8.90 -9.26
CA LEU A 38 14.13 -8.40 -8.76
C LEU A 38 13.56 -9.50 -7.88
N ASP A 39 13.96 -9.52 -6.61
CA ASP A 39 13.23 -10.27 -5.59
C ASP A 39 11.77 -9.80 -5.67
N PRO A 40 10.79 -10.67 -5.97
CA PRO A 40 9.39 -10.28 -6.06
C PRO A 40 8.87 -9.68 -4.73
N ALA A 41 9.52 -10.01 -3.61
CA ALA A 41 9.27 -9.41 -2.30
C ALA A 41 9.67 -7.93 -2.20
N LEU A 42 10.79 -7.51 -2.81
CA LEU A 42 11.24 -6.10 -2.82
C LEU A 42 10.40 -5.22 -3.74
N SER A 43 9.79 -5.81 -4.79
CA SER A 43 8.81 -5.10 -5.63
C SER A 43 7.53 -4.75 -4.85
N LYS A 44 7.11 -5.66 -3.95
CA LYS A 44 5.95 -5.49 -3.09
C LYS A 44 6.24 -4.52 -1.93
N GLN A 45 7.42 -4.58 -1.33
CA GLN A 45 7.86 -3.64 -0.29
C GLN A 45 8.08 -2.20 -0.82
N ARG A 46 8.46 -2.03 -2.08
CA ARG A 46 8.52 -0.70 -2.73
C ARG A 46 7.15 -0.10 -3.01
N MET A 47 6.15 -0.95 -3.25
CA MET A 47 4.75 -0.54 -3.27
C MET A 47 4.28 -0.18 -1.85
N GLU A 48 4.46 -1.05 -0.86
CA GLU A 48 3.98 -0.90 0.54
C GLU A 48 4.40 0.40 1.27
N ALA A 49 5.45 1.09 0.81
CA ALA A 49 5.83 2.40 1.30
C ALA A 49 5.40 3.56 0.37
N ALA A 50 5.07 3.28 -0.89
CA ALA A 50 4.79 4.27 -1.92
C ALA A 50 3.50 5.05 -1.64
N LEU A 51 2.41 4.39 -1.23
CA LEU A 51 1.15 5.12 -1.01
C LEU A 51 1.24 6.01 0.23
N LYS A 52 1.78 5.48 1.33
CA LYS A 52 2.04 6.25 2.55
C LYS A 52 2.97 7.44 2.25
N GLN A 53 4.05 7.21 1.50
CA GLN A 53 4.99 8.27 1.13
C GLN A 53 4.33 9.33 0.25
N ARG A 54 3.52 8.91 -0.73
CA ARG A 54 2.72 9.82 -1.58
C ARG A 54 1.80 10.71 -0.74
N ILE A 55 1.06 10.14 0.22
CA ILE A 55 0.18 10.91 1.13
C ILE A 55 0.99 11.93 1.94
N GLN A 56 2.17 11.56 2.43
CA GLN A 56 3.03 12.48 3.18
C GLN A 56 3.60 13.61 2.32
N ASP A 57 3.96 13.33 1.07
CA ASP A 57 4.50 14.33 0.16
C ASP A 57 3.40 15.28 -0.35
N GLU A 58 2.20 14.77 -0.61
CA GLU A 58 1.00 15.56 -0.89
C GLU A 58 0.62 16.46 0.29
N LEU A 59 0.76 15.98 1.53
CA LEU A 59 0.53 16.82 2.71
C LEU A 59 1.52 18.01 2.74
N LYS A 60 2.80 17.77 2.43
CA LYS A 60 3.80 18.85 2.35
C LYS A 60 3.47 19.81 1.21
N ALA A 61 3.00 19.31 0.06
CA ALA A 61 2.57 20.13 -1.05
C ALA A 61 1.36 21.01 -0.67
N ALA A 62 0.34 20.43 -0.03
CA ALA A 62 -0.83 21.16 0.47
C ALA A 62 -0.45 22.24 1.49
N MET A 63 0.51 21.97 2.38
CA MET A 63 1.03 22.96 3.33
C MET A 63 1.72 24.15 2.65
N ARG A 64 2.35 23.95 1.50
CA ARG A 64 2.98 25.03 0.72
C ARG A 64 1.98 25.77 -0.17
N GLY A 65 1.01 25.04 -0.73
CA GLY A 65 -0.01 25.58 -1.62
C GLY A 65 -1.16 26.31 -0.92
N GLY A 66 -1.33 26.11 0.40
CA GLY A 66 -2.39 26.76 1.17
C GLY A 66 -3.79 26.17 0.96
N ASP A 67 -3.88 24.94 0.43
CA ASP A 67 -5.14 24.22 0.28
C ASP A 67 -5.58 23.65 1.64
N GLU A 68 -6.46 24.36 2.34
CA GLU A 68 -6.90 23.99 3.69
C GLU A 68 -7.74 22.72 3.73
N ALA A 69 -8.55 22.44 2.69
CA ALA A 69 -9.36 21.22 2.62
C ALA A 69 -8.44 19.99 2.46
N ARG A 70 -7.53 20.02 1.48
CA ARG A 70 -6.55 18.95 1.24
C ARG A 70 -5.65 18.75 2.45
N LYS A 71 -5.19 19.84 3.07
CA LYS A 71 -4.33 19.79 4.27
C LYS A 71 -5.04 19.17 5.47
N THR A 72 -6.31 19.47 5.71
CA THR A 72 -7.08 18.94 6.85
C THR A 72 -7.25 17.44 6.71
N VAL A 73 -7.73 17.00 5.54
CA VAL A 73 -7.92 15.58 5.21
C VAL A 73 -6.61 14.80 5.30
N LEU A 74 -5.54 15.29 4.66
CA LEU A 74 -4.26 14.56 4.65
C LEU A 74 -3.62 14.49 6.03
N ARG A 75 -3.80 15.50 6.90
CA ARG A 75 -3.33 15.43 8.30
C ARG A 75 -4.07 14.37 9.08
N LEU A 76 -5.39 14.33 8.94
CA LEU A 76 -6.21 13.31 9.59
C LEU A 76 -5.79 11.92 9.12
N LEU A 77 -5.66 11.73 7.81
CA LEU A 77 -5.25 10.45 7.23
C LEU A 77 -3.86 10.01 7.72
N VAL A 78 -2.87 10.93 7.78
CA VAL A 78 -1.54 10.61 8.33
C VAL A 78 -1.61 10.24 9.81
N ALA A 79 -2.47 10.89 10.60
CA ALA A 79 -2.69 10.53 12.00
C ALA A 79 -3.32 9.12 12.11
N GLN A 80 -4.31 8.81 11.29
CA GLN A 80 -4.95 7.49 11.25
C GLN A 80 -3.96 6.38 10.86
N ILE A 81 -3.08 6.64 9.87
CA ILE A 81 -2.00 5.71 9.50
C ILE A 81 -1.08 5.46 10.70
N LYS A 82 -0.67 6.50 11.42
CA LYS A 82 0.17 6.35 12.62
C LYS A 82 -0.55 5.58 13.73
N ASN A 83 -1.83 5.84 13.94
CA ASN A 83 -2.64 5.11 14.92
C ASN A 83 -2.71 3.62 14.57
N ALA A 84 -2.98 3.29 13.31
CA ALA A 84 -3.01 1.92 12.82
C ALA A 84 -1.62 1.23 12.91
N GLU A 85 -0.52 1.97 12.72
CA GLU A 85 0.83 1.43 12.96
C GLU A 85 1.06 1.07 14.44
N VAL A 86 0.57 1.90 15.36
CA VAL A 86 0.66 1.66 16.81
C VAL A 86 -0.21 0.46 17.21
N GLU A 87 -1.43 0.37 16.68
CA GLU A 87 -2.31 -0.78 16.87
C GLU A 87 -1.63 -2.07 16.36
N ALA A 88 -1.08 -2.04 15.14
CA ALA A 88 -0.36 -3.18 14.58
C ALA A 88 0.87 -3.61 15.41
N ARG A 89 1.53 -2.69 16.13
CA ARG A 89 2.60 -3.06 17.09
C ARG A 89 2.04 -3.79 18.30
N THR A 90 0.93 -3.31 18.83
CA THR A 90 0.24 -3.90 19.98
C THR A 90 -0.28 -5.31 19.66
N ASP A 91 -0.75 -5.52 18.42
CA ASP A 91 -1.22 -6.82 17.91
C ASP A 91 -0.09 -7.81 17.57
N GLY A 92 1.19 -7.42 17.71
CA GLY A 92 2.33 -8.27 17.36
C GLY A 92 2.62 -8.37 15.86
N ARG A 93 2.00 -7.53 15.01
CA ARG A 93 2.23 -7.46 13.55
C ARG A 93 3.46 -6.64 13.15
N GLY A 94 4.31 -6.24 14.11
CA GLY A 94 5.58 -5.54 13.84
C GLY A 94 5.45 -4.06 13.46
N GLY A 95 4.23 -3.50 13.43
CA GLY A 95 4.02 -2.06 13.22
C GLY A 95 4.26 -1.53 11.82
N VAL A 96 4.34 -2.41 10.83
CA VAL A 96 4.43 -2.04 9.41
C VAL A 96 3.05 -2.21 8.80
N LEU A 97 2.50 -1.13 8.25
CA LEU A 97 1.28 -1.19 7.47
C LEU A 97 1.62 -1.47 6.01
N SER A 98 0.85 -2.37 5.41
CA SER A 98 0.88 -2.59 3.96
C SER A 98 0.08 -1.51 3.24
N ASP A 99 0.34 -1.33 1.94
CA ASP A 99 -0.48 -0.45 1.09
C ASP A 99 -1.97 -0.82 1.14
N SER A 100 -2.30 -2.11 1.25
CA SER A 100 -3.70 -2.52 1.39
C SER A 100 -4.33 -2.07 2.71
N ASP A 101 -3.55 -1.98 3.79
CA ASP A 101 -4.04 -1.43 5.06
C ASP A 101 -4.25 0.09 4.95
N VAL A 102 -3.35 0.79 4.26
CA VAL A 102 -3.49 2.23 4.00
C VAL A 102 -4.71 2.51 3.11
N LEU A 103 -4.94 1.72 2.07
CA LEU A 103 -6.14 1.81 1.23
C LEU A 103 -7.41 1.52 2.01
N ALA A 104 -7.39 0.56 2.94
CA ALA A 104 -8.51 0.30 3.83
C ALA A 104 -8.83 1.50 4.73
N LEU A 105 -7.82 2.21 5.22
CA LEU A 105 -8.01 3.46 5.99
C LEU A 105 -8.61 4.56 5.11
N VAL A 106 -8.10 4.78 3.90
CA VAL A 106 -8.66 5.77 2.94
C VAL A 106 -10.14 5.48 2.65
N ARG A 107 -10.49 4.21 2.41
CA ARG A 107 -11.89 3.79 2.19
C ARG A 107 -12.77 4.05 3.39
N ARG A 108 -12.26 3.83 4.60
CA ARG A 108 -12.98 4.13 5.84
C ARG A 108 -13.28 5.62 5.96
N GLU A 109 -12.31 6.48 5.69
CA GLU A 109 -12.50 7.93 5.72
C GLU A 109 -13.54 8.37 4.68
N ILE A 110 -13.46 7.87 3.45
CA ILE A 110 -14.45 8.18 2.39
C ILE A 110 -15.87 7.85 2.88
N LYS A 111 -16.07 6.67 3.48
CA LYS A 111 -17.37 6.30 4.02
C LYS A 111 -17.86 7.24 5.12
N GLN A 112 -16.96 7.70 5.99
CA GLN A 112 -17.31 8.67 7.05
C GLN A 112 -17.71 10.03 6.48
N HIS A 113 -17.02 10.49 5.44
CA HIS A 113 -17.38 11.73 4.76
C HIS A 113 -18.70 11.60 3.98
N GLU A 114 -18.97 10.45 3.35
CA GLU A 114 -20.26 10.17 2.69
C GLU A 114 -21.43 10.17 3.70
N GLU A 115 -21.25 9.54 4.86
CA GLU A 115 -22.22 9.56 5.96
C GLU A 115 -22.44 10.99 6.47
N SER A 116 -21.36 11.74 6.70
CA SER A 116 -21.41 13.14 7.15
C SER A 116 -22.05 14.07 6.12
N LEU A 117 -21.84 13.80 4.83
CA LEU A 117 -22.43 14.56 3.73
C LEU A 117 -23.95 14.34 3.68
N LEU A 118 -24.41 13.10 3.85
CA LEU A 118 -25.84 12.80 3.95
C LEU A 118 -26.46 13.49 5.16
N GLU A 119 -25.82 13.44 6.32
CA GLU A 119 -26.28 14.14 7.53
C GLU A 119 -26.35 15.67 7.33
N ALA A 120 -25.32 16.26 6.69
CA ALA A 120 -25.29 17.69 6.39
C ALA A 120 -26.38 18.11 5.39
N GLN A 121 -26.66 17.28 4.38
CA GLN A 121 -27.77 17.46 3.44
C GLN A 121 -29.12 17.40 4.16
N HIS A 122 -29.32 16.40 5.03
CA HIS A 122 -30.52 16.29 5.85
C HIS A 122 -30.72 17.49 6.79
N ALA A 123 -29.63 18.07 7.29
CA ALA A 123 -29.64 19.26 8.13
C ALA A 123 -29.77 20.59 7.35
N GLY A 124 -29.77 20.56 6.02
CA GLY A 124 -29.87 21.76 5.16
C GLY A 124 -28.64 22.68 5.26
N ARG A 125 -27.48 22.15 5.66
CA ARG A 125 -26.23 22.90 5.83
C ARG A 125 -25.36 22.83 4.57
N GLU A 126 -25.70 23.62 3.56
CA GLU A 126 -25.01 23.62 2.26
C GLU A 126 -23.51 23.98 2.37
N ASP A 127 -23.13 24.78 3.36
CA ASP A 127 -21.74 25.11 3.67
C ASP A 127 -20.92 23.86 4.02
N LEU A 128 -21.49 22.97 4.84
CA LEU A 128 -20.87 21.71 5.22
C LEU A 128 -20.90 20.71 4.06
N VAL A 129 -21.95 20.68 3.25
CA VAL A 129 -22.02 19.81 2.06
C VAL A 129 -20.90 20.13 1.08
N ALA A 130 -20.69 21.42 0.78
CA ALA A 130 -19.61 21.84 -0.11
C ALA A 130 -18.23 21.47 0.45
N GLN A 131 -18.03 21.64 1.76
CA GLN A 131 -16.79 21.24 2.42
C GLN A 131 -16.56 19.72 2.35
N GLN A 132 -17.55 18.91 2.74
CA GLN A 132 -17.45 17.44 2.71
C GLN A 132 -17.21 16.92 1.30
N GLN A 133 -17.84 17.53 0.29
CA GLN A 133 -17.63 17.16 -1.11
C GLN A 133 -16.19 17.43 -1.56
N ALA A 134 -15.63 18.60 -1.22
CA ALA A 134 -14.24 18.93 -1.53
C ALA A 134 -13.26 17.96 -0.86
N GLU A 135 -13.52 17.58 0.39
CA GLU A 135 -12.72 16.61 1.14
C GLU A 135 -12.80 15.19 0.52
N LEU A 136 -14.00 14.77 0.10
CA LEU A 136 -14.22 13.51 -0.63
C LEU A 136 -13.46 13.46 -1.95
N ASP A 137 -13.47 14.55 -2.70
CA ASP A 137 -12.82 14.59 -4.00
C ASP A 137 -11.30 14.46 -3.88
N VAL A 138 -10.70 15.06 -2.84
CA VAL A 138 -9.28 14.84 -2.48
C VAL A 138 -9.01 13.38 -2.15
N LEU A 139 -9.84 12.73 -1.33
CA LEU A 139 -9.63 11.32 -0.95
C LEU A 139 -9.73 10.37 -2.16
N LYS A 140 -10.61 10.67 -3.12
CA LYS A 140 -10.77 9.88 -4.34
C LYS A 140 -9.52 9.88 -5.23
N GLU A 141 -8.66 10.91 -5.17
CA GLU A 141 -7.38 10.95 -5.91
C GLU A 141 -6.37 9.86 -5.45
N PHE A 142 -6.52 9.35 -4.23
CA PHE A 142 -5.66 8.34 -3.64
C PHE A 142 -6.18 6.92 -3.82
N LEU A 143 -7.42 6.76 -4.26
CA LEU A 143 -7.96 5.45 -4.59
C LEU A 143 -7.58 5.02 -6.02
N PRO A 144 -7.26 3.74 -6.23
CA PRO A 144 -7.25 3.19 -7.58
C PRO A 144 -8.67 3.31 -8.17
N ARG A 145 -8.75 3.46 -9.50
CA ARG A 145 -10.01 3.57 -10.23
C ARG A 145 -10.98 2.48 -9.77
N GLN A 146 -12.06 2.87 -9.10
CA GLN A 146 -13.07 1.94 -8.62
C GLN A 146 -13.82 1.35 -9.82
N LEU A 147 -14.12 0.05 -9.74
CA LEU A 147 -14.94 -0.61 -10.75
C LEU A 147 -16.41 -0.25 -10.52
N SER A 148 -17.09 0.10 -11.61
CA SER A 148 -18.55 0.26 -11.64
C SER A 148 -19.25 -1.08 -11.40
N ARG A 149 -20.54 -1.03 -11.05
CA ARG A 149 -21.36 -2.24 -10.84
C ARG A 149 -21.34 -3.11 -12.10
N GLU A 150 -21.39 -2.51 -13.28
CA GLU A 150 -21.38 -3.19 -14.57
C GLU A 150 -20.07 -3.94 -14.79
N GLU A 151 -18.93 -3.30 -14.54
CA GLU A 151 -17.60 -3.92 -14.66
C GLU A 151 -17.43 -5.08 -13.65
N ILE A 152 -17.98 -4.94 -12.43
CA ILE A 152 -17.99 -6.00 -11.42
C ILE A 152 -18.83 -7.20 -11.91
N VAL A 153 -19.99 -6.95 -12.53
CA VAL A 153 -20.84 -8.00 -13.10
C VAL A 153 -20.12 -8.74 -14.23
N GLU A 154 -19.44 -8.02 -15.12
CA GLU A 154 -18.67 -8.63 -16.21
C GLU A 154 -17.52 -9.50 -15.68
N LEU A 155 -16.74 -9.00 -14.73
CA LEU A 155 -15.66 -9.77 -14.09
C LEU A 155 -16.17 -10.99 -13.34
N ALA A 156 -17.31 -10.86 -12.66
CA ALA A 156 -17.95 -11.98 -11.97
C ALA A 156 -18.43 -13.05 -12.97
N LYS A 157 -19.09 -12.65 -14.07
CA LYS A 157 -19.51 -13.57 -15.15
C LYS A 157 -18.33 -14.30 -15.78
N GLN A 158 -17.25 -13.58 -16.10
CA GLN A 158 -16.02 -14.18 -16.63
C GLN A 158 -15.45 -15.22 -15.65
N THR A 159 -15.39 -14.88 -14.37
CA THR A 159 -14.87 -15.80 -13.34
C THR A 159 -15.77 -17.02 -13.15
N ILE A 160 -17.09 -16.87 -13.25
CA ILE A 160 -18.05 -17.99 -13.21
C ILE A 160 -17.86 -18.92 -14.42
N GLN A 161 -17.64 -18.35 -15.62
CA GLN A 161 -17.35 -19.12 -16.85
C GLN A 161 -16.00 -19.85 -16.75
N GLU A 162 -14.94 -19.18 -16.28
CA GLU A 162 -13.61 -19.77 -16.06
C GLU A 162 -13.69 -20.99 -15.14
N LEU A 163 -14.50 -20.89 -14.08
CA LEU A 163 -14.65 -21.96 -13.09
C LEU A 163 -15.76 -22.97 -13.44
N ASN A 164 -16.52 -22.75 -14.52
CA ASN A 164 -17.71 -23.52 -14.91
C ASN A 164 -18.68 -23.77 -13.74
N VAL A 165 -18.88 -22.75 -12.91
CA VAL A 165 -19.71 -22.83 -11.71
C VAL A 165 -21.17 -22.55 -12.06
N THR A 166 -22.07 -23.43 -11.63
CA THR A 166 -23.53 -23.29 -11.85
C THR A 166 -24.35 -23.39 -10.58
N SER A 167 -23.71 -23.65 -9.43
CA SER A 167 -24.40 -23.88 -8.17
C SER A 167 -24.09 -22.80 -7.13
N PRO A 168 -25.10 -22.31 -6.37
CA PRO A 168 -24.89 -21.39 -5.25
C PRO A 168 -24.00 -21.99 -4.15
N LYS A 169 -23.88 -23.33 -4.07
CA LYS A 169 -22.95 -24.01 -3.15
C LYS A 169 -21.48 -23.71 -3.44
N GLN A 170 -21.15 -23.29 -4.67
CA GLN A 170 -19.80 -22.97 -5.13
C GLN A 170 -19.50 -21.46 -5.06
N HIS A 171 -20.40 -20.64 -4.49
CA HIS A 171 -20.19 -19.21 -4.26
C HIS A 171 -18.83 -18.90 -3.61
N GLY A 172 -18.42 -19.69 -2.60
CA GLY A 172 -17.14 -19.50 -1.92
C GLY A 172 -15.92 -19.69 -2.84
N GLN A 173 -16.04 -20.55 -3.87
CA GLN A 173 -14.99 -20.77 -4.86
C GLN A 173 -14.85 -19.57 -5.80
N VAL A 174 -15.98 -19.02 -6.27
CA VAL A 174 -16.01 -17.80 -7.08
C VAL A 174 -15.42 -16.62 -6.31
N MET A 175 -15.82 -16.44 -5.05
CA MET A 175 -15.27 -15.38 -4.19
C MET A 175 -13.76 -15.52 -3.98
N LYS A 176 -13.24 -16.74 -3.84
CA LYS A 176 -11.79 -16.98 -3.68
C LYS A 176 -10.99 -16.60 -4.94
N ALA A 177 -11.56 -16.81 -6.13
CA ALA A 177 -10.93 -16.44 -7.39
C ALA A 177 -11.09 -14.94 -7.72
N LEU A 178 -12.22 -14.36 -7.33
CA LEU A 178 -12.56 -12.97 -7.62
C LEU A 178 -11.88 -12.00 -6.65
N GLN A 179 -11.74 -12.38 -5.36
CA GLN A 179 -11.11 -11.55 -4.32
C GLN A 179 -9.78 -10.93 -4.74
N PRO A 180 -8.77 -11.68 -5.23
CA PRO A 180 -7.50 -11.06 -5.63
C PRO A 180 -7.63 -10.08 -6.81
N LYS A 181 -8.63 -10.26 -7.69
CA LYS A 181 -8.88 -9.37 -8.85
C LYS A 181 -9.58 -8.06 -8.44
N VAL A 182 -10.43 -8.12 -7.40
CA VAL A 182 -11.22 -6.97 -6.93
C VAL A 182 -10.70 -6.36 -5.63
N LYS A 183 -9.71 -7.01 -4.99
CA LYS A 183 -9.07 -6.53 -3.76
C LYS A 183 -8.55 -5.13 -4.03
N ASP A 184 -8.96 -4.20 -3.20
CA ASP A 184 -8.55 -2.79 -3.25
C ASP A 184 -9.13 -1.97 -4.43
N ILE A 185 -9.91 -2.57 -5.34
CA ILE A 185 -10.54 -1.89 -6.50
C ILE A 185 -12.08 -1.84 -6.40
N ALA A 186 -12.72 -2.76 -5.68
CA ALA A 186 -14.18 -2.74 -5.49
C ALA A 186 -14.60 -2.86 -4.00
N ASP A 187 -15.86 -2.53 -3.71
CA ASP A 187 -16.49 -2.80 -2.42
C ASP A 187 -16.82 -4.30 -2.32
N GLY A 188 -16.28 -4.96 -1.29
CA GLY A 188 -16.51 -6.38 -1.04
C GLY A 188 -17.98 -6.73 -0.80
N LYS A 189 -18.80 -5.79 -0.32
CA LYS A 189 -20.25 -5.99 -0.16
C LYS A 189 -20.94 -6.06 -1.52
N LEU A 190 -20.71 -5.08 -2.39
CA LEU A 190 -21.27 -5.04 -3.74
C LEU A 190 -20.85 -6.25 -4.56
N VAL A 191 -19.58 -6.66 -4.45
CA VAL A 191 -19.09 -7.89 -5.11
C VAL A 191 -19.85 -9.12 -4.62
N ASN A 192 -20.08 -9.26 -3.31
CA ASN A 192 -20.80 -10.40 -2.74
C ASN A 192 -22.28 -10.40 -3.17
N GLU A 193 -22.93 -9.24 -3.20
CA GLU A 193 -24.29 -9.09 -3.72
C GLU A 193 -24.39 -9.48 -5.19
N VAL A 194 -23.50 -8.98 -6.05
CA VAL A 194 -23.47 -9.32 -7.48
C VAL A 194 -23.24 -10.81 -7.72
N VAL A 195 -22.29 -11.43 -7.00
CA VAL A 195 -22.03 -12.87 -7.17
C VAL A 195 -23.23 -13.71 -6.69
N ARG A 196 -23.94 -13.27 -5.64
CA ARG A 196 -25.19 -13.91 -5.20
C ARG A 196 -26.30 -13.75 -6.23
N GLU A 197 -26.47 -12.58 -6.82
CA GLU A 197 -27.46 -12.34 -7.88
C GLU A 197 -27.21 -13.22 -9.12
N LEU A 198 -25.94 -13.49 -9.45
CA LEU A 198 -25.57 -14.30 -10.62
C LEU A 198 -25.69 -15.82 -10.41
N LEU A 199 -25.61 -16.30 -9.17
CA LEU A 199 -25.66 -17.72 -8.80
C LEU A 199 -26.97 -18.14 -8.10
N GLY A 200 -27.83 -17.16 -7.81
CA GLY A 200 -29.07 -17.29 -7.04
C GLY A 200 -30.27 -17.69 -7.88
#